data_AF-A0A0E3STU1-F1
#
_entry.id   AF-A0A0E3STU1-F1
#
_cell.length_a   1.000
_cell.length_b   1.000
_cell.length_c   1.000
_cell.angle_alpha   90.00
_cell.angle_beta   90.00
_cell.angle_gamma   90.00
#
_symmetry.space_group_name_H-M   'P 1'
#
loop_
_entity.id
_entity.type
_entity.pdbx_description
1 polymer ?
#
loop_
_entity_poly.entity_id
_entity_poly.type
_entity_poly.pdbx_seq_one_letter_code
_entity_poly.pdbx_strand_id
1 'polypeptide(L)'
;MIDTMKKLGLFGLGMYAITEEKIDEYVKELVENGDFNKEEGKKFVEDLLEKQKQQQEDLEDKISSKVQEVFGKSDLASKEEIEALQKKIEDLETLLKEKGEEVVEEEKAEE
;
A
#
# COMPACT_ATOMS: atom_id res chain seq x y z
N MET A 1 30.33 -0.31 -21.63
CA MET A 1 29.12 -1.16 -21.71
C MET A 1 28.70 -1.74 -20.35
N ILE A 2 29.61 -2.29 -19.53
CA ILE A 2 29.29 -2.76 -18.18
C ILE A 2 28.80 -1.60 -17.28
N ASP A 3 29.38 -0.40 -17.44
CA ASP A 3 28.98 0.80 -16.71
C ASP A 3 27.51 1.20 -16.94
N THR A 4 27.06 1.12 -18.20
CA THR A 4 25.68 1.44 -18.59
C THR A 4 24.69 0.42 -18.04
N MET A 5 25.08 -0.85 -17.93
CA MET A 5 24.28 -1.91 -17.30
C MET A 5 24.18 -1.74 -15.77
N LYS A 6 25.25 -1.30 -15.10
CA LYS A 6 25.20 -0.95 -13.66
C LYS A 6 24.30 0.25 -13.40
N LYS A 7 24.38 1.27 -14.26
CA LYS A 7 23.48 2.45 -14.22
C LYS A 7 22.02 2.06 -14.51
N LEU A 8 21.78 1.16 -15.47
CA LEU A 8 20.45 0.60 -15.74
C LEU A 8 19.92 -0.26 -14.58
N GLY A 9 20.78 -1.02 -13.90
CA GLY A 9 20.41 -1.78 -12.71
C GLY A 9 19.99 -0.89 -11.55
N LEU A 10 20.66 0.24 -11.35
CA LEU A 10 20.27 1.26 -10.36
C LEU A 10 18.95 1.94 -10.73
N PHE A 11 18.72 2.20 -12.03
CA PHE A 11 17.43 2.71 -12.52
C PHE A 11 16.29 1.69 -12.40
N GLY A 12 16.59 0.39 -12.54
CA GLY A 12 15.62 -0.71 -12.39
C GLY A 12 15.11 -0.91 -10.97
N LEU A 13 15.83 -0.41 -9.96
CA LEU A 13 15.37 -0.38 -8.57
C LEU A 13 14.49 0.84 -8.26
N GLY A 14 14.30 1.73 -9.25
CA GLY A 14 13.46 2.91 -9.16
C GLY A 14 14.09 4.05 -8.38
N MET A 15 13.35 5.15 -8.29
CA MET A 15 13.70 6.37 -7.53
C MET A 15 14.03 6.06 -6.06
N TYR A 16 13.50 4.95 -5.54
CA TYR A 16 13.70 4.49 -4.16
C TYR A 16 15.13 4.02 -3.85
N ALA A 17 15.88 3.56 -4.87
CA ALA A 17 17.27 3.15 -4.71
C ALA A 17 18.26 4.30 -4.85
N ILE A 18 17.79 5.51 -5.18
CA ILE A 18 18.59 6.72 -5.11
C ILE A 18 18.66 7.13 -3.64
N THR A 19 19.82 6.88 -3.02
CA THR A 19 20.13 7.31 -1.66
C THR A 19 20.84 8.66 -1.67
N GLU A 20 20.71 9.42 -0.58
CA GLU A 20 21.43 10.67 -0.36
C GLU A 20 22.93 10.52 -0.67
N GLU A 21 23.55 9.45 -0.18
CA GLU A 21 24.98 9.16 -0.38
C GLU A 21 25.40 9.08 -1.86
N LYS A 22 24.56 8.50 -2.73
CA LYS A 22 24.83 8.42 -4.17
C LYS A 22 24.68 9.76 -4.87
N ILE A 23 23.70 10.57 -4.45
CA ILE A 23 23.52 11.93 -4.99
C ILE A 23 24.71 12.79 -4.56
N ASP A 24 25.12 12.66 -3.31
CA ASP A 24 26.23 13.41 -2.72
C ASP A 24 27.57 13.09 -3.43
N GLU A 25 27.82 11.82 -3.76
CA GLU A 25 28.97 11.37 -4.56
C GLU A 25 28.93 11.97 -5.98
N TYR A 26 27.77 11.90 -6.64
CA TYR A 26 27.59 12.43 -7.99
C TYR A 26 27.76 13.96 -8.06
N VAL A 27 27.28 14.67 -7.05
CA VAL A 27 27.41 16.12 -6.92
C VAL A 27 28.85 16.52 -6.59
N LYS A 28 29.57 15.74 -5.78
CA LYS A 28 31.00 15.96 -5.54
C LYS A 28 31.81 15.86 -6.83
N GLU A 29 31.55 14.87 -7.68
CA GLU A 29 32.19 14.77 -9.00
C GLU A 29 31.89 16.00 -9.88
N LEU A 30 30.65 16.49 -9.87
CA LEU A 30 30.25 17.69 -10.62
C LEU A 30 30.94 18.96 -10.09
N VAL A 31 31.13 19.08 -8.78
CA VAL A 31 31.87 20.20 -8.17
C VAL A 31 33.36 20.13 -8.50
N GLU A 32 33.96 18.94 -8.51
CA GLU A 32 35.37 18.73 -8.88
C GLU A 32 35.63 19.00 -10.36
N ASN A 33 34.68 18.68 -11.23
CA ASN A 33 34.75 18.99 -12.66
C ASN A 33 34.48 20.48 -12.98
N GLY A 34 34.09 21.26 -11.97
CA GLY A 34 33.82 22.69 -12.08
C GLY A 34 32.44 23.04 -12.64
N ASP A 35 31.55 22.06 -12.81
CA ASP A 35 30.18 22.26 -13.27
C ASP A 35 29.32 22.95 -12.21
N PHE A 36 29.57 22.66 -10.93
CA PHE A 36 28.91 23.28 -9.77
C PHE A 36 29.91 23.92 -8.81
N ASN A 37 29.48 24.98 -8.14
CA ASN A 37 30.16 25.42 -6.92
C ASN A 37 29.67 24.59 -5.70
N LYS A 38 30.43 24.64 -4.57
CA LYS A 38 30.10 23.85 -3.37
C LYS A 38 28.73 24.17 -2.77
N GLU A 39 28.24 25.40 -2.91
CA GLU A 39 26.94 25.81 -2.38
C GLU A 39 25.79 25.35 -3.29
N GLU A 40 25.95 25.45 -4.60
CA GLU A 40 25.02 24.95 -5.61
C GLU A 40 24.85 23.43 -5.52
N GLY A 41 25.95 22.70 -5.32
CA GLY A 41 25.91 21.26 -5.12
C GLY A 41 25.09 20.85 -3.90
N LYS A 42 25.35 21.46 -2.73
CA LYS A 42 24.57 21.17 -1.51
C LYS A 42 23.09 21.47 -1.69
N LYS A 43 22.76 22.62 -2.27
CA LYS A 43 21.37 23.01 -2.51
C LYS A 43 20.67 22.04 -3.47
N PHE A 44 21.38 21.55 -4.49
CA PHE A 44 20.84 20.57 -5.41
C PHE A 44 20.52 19.23 -4.74
N VAL A 45 21.38 18.77 -3.83
CA VAL A 45 21.12 17.54 -3.04
C VAL A 45 19.86 17.71 -2.20
N GLU A 46 19.77 18.82 -1.45
CA GLU A 46 18.60 19.12 -0.60
C GLU A 46 17.30 19.21 -1.41
N ASP A 47 17.28 19.98 -2.50
CA ASP A 47 16.11 20.14 -3.38
C ASP A 47 15.66 18.80 -3.98
N LEU A 48 16.61 17.92 -4.32
CA LEU A 48 16.33 16.61 -4.90
C LEU A 48 15.73 15.66 -3.86
N LEU A 49 16.29 15.64 -2.65
CA LEU A 49 15.79 14.82 -1.54
C LEU A 49 14.39 15.26 -1.09
N GLU A 50 14.14 16.56 -1.02
CA GLU A 50 12.82 17.10 -0.66
C GLU A 50 11.77 16.71 -1.72
N LYS A 51 12.09 16.88 -3.01
CA LYS A 51 11.22 16.45 -4.11
C LYS A 51 11.00 14.94 -4.14
N GLN A 52 12.01 14.15 -3.80
CA GLN A 52 11.90 12.70 -3.72
C GLN A 52 10.92 12.30 -2.63
N LYS A 53 11.05 12.89 -1.44
CA LYS A 53 10.15 12.62 -0.31
C LYS A 53 8.70 12.98 -0.66
N GLN A 54 8.47 14.16 -1.24
CA GLN A 54 7.14 14.59 -1.64
C GLN A 54 6.53 13.67 -2.72
N GLN A 55 7.32 13.28 -3.73
CA GLN A 55 6.86 12.34 -4.75
C GLN A 55 6.58 10.95 -4.20
N GLN A 56 7.33 10.51 -3.18
CA GLN A 56 7.09 9.24 -2.52
C GLN A 56 5.74 9.25 -1.79
N GLU A 57 5.47 10.27 -0.98
CA GLU A 57 4.18 10.42 -0.27
C GLU A 57 3.00 10.46 -1.26
N ASP A 58 3.09 11.29 -2.30
CA ASP A 58 2.06 11.37 -3.36
C ASP A 58 1.83 10.03 -4.07
N LEU A 59 2.90 9.25 -4.27
CA LEU A 59 2.83 7.95 -4.92
C LEU A 59 2.22 6.89 -3.99
N GLU A 60 2.61 6.88 -2.71
CA GLU A 60 2.02 6.02 -1.69
C GLU A 60 0.51 6.26 -1.56
N ASP A 61 0.08 7.53 -1.53
CA ASP A 61 -1.33 7.90 -1.49
C ASP A 61 -2.10 7.45 -2.74
N LYS A 62 -1.51 7.64 -3.92
CA LYS A 62 -2.10 7.19 -5.19
C LYS A 62 -2.19 5.67 -5.28
N ILE A 63 -1.16 4.96 -4.80
CA ILE A 63 -1.15 3.50 -4.77
C ILE A 63 -2.22 3.02 -3.78
N SER A 64 -2.25 3.55 -2.56
CA SER A 64 -3.26 3.22 -1.55
C SER A 64 -4.68 3.44 -2.08
N SER A 65 -4.92 4.60 -2.68
CA SER A 65 -6.22 4.95 -3.28
C SER A 65 -6.58 4.01 -4.43
N LYS A 66 -5.65 3.71 -5.34
CA LYS A 66 -5.90 2.76 -6.44
C LYS A 66 -6.12 1.34 -5.95
N VAL A 67 -5.39 0.91 -4.94
CA VAL A 67 -5.56 -0.41 -4.31
C VAL A 67 -6.96 -0.48 -3.70
N GLN A 68 -7.35 0.51 -2.89
CA GLN A 68 -8.71 0.60 -2.35
C GLN A 68 -9.78 0.65 -3.44
N GLU A 69 -9.56 1.40 -4.52
CA GLU A 69 -10.48 1.47 -5.65
C GLU A 69 -10.62 0.13 -6.38
N VAL A 70 -9.51 -0.59 -6.58
CA VAL A 70 -9.51 -1.93 -7.20
C VAL A 70 -10.23 -2.92 -6.29
N PHE A 71 -9.91 -2.93 -4.99
CA PHE A 71 -10.57 -3.79 -4.01
C PHE A 71 -12.06 -3.45 -3.82
N GLY A 72 -12.43 -2.17 -3.91
CA GLY A 72 -13.82 -1.72 -3.85
C GLY A 72 -14.61 -1.92 -5.15
N LYS A 73 -13.93 -2.11 -6.29
CA LYS A 73 -14.57 -2.40 -7.60
C LYS A 73 -14.62 -3.87 -7.96
N SER A 74 -13.78 -4.70 -7.33
CA SER A 74 -13.95 -6.15 -7.38
C SER A 74 -15.20 -6.55 -6.60
N ASP A 75 -15.95 -7.56 -7.07
CA ASP A 75 -17.04 -8.26 -6.35
C ASP A 75 -16.56 -8.96 -5.03
N LEU A 76 -15.53 -8.43 -4.39
CA LEU A 76 -15.02 -8.89 -3.10
C LEU A 76 -15.87 -8.23 -2.02
N ALA A 77 -16.66 -9.06 -1.32
CA ALA A 77 -17.42 -8.62 -0.15
C ALA A 77 -16.48 -7.90 0.83
N SER A 78 -16.87 -6.71 1.28
CA SER A 78 -16.12 -5.98 2.29
C SER A 78 -16.10 -6.78 3.60
N LYS A 79 -15.13 -6.49 4.48
CA LYS A 79 -15.13 -7.09 5.83
C LYS A 79 -16.45 -6.87 6.57
N GLU A 80 -17.03 -5.68 6.40
CA GLU A 80 -18.28 -5.29 7.04
C GLU A 80 -19.47 -6.11 6.51
N GLU A 81 -19.50 -6.40 5.20
CA GLU A 81 -20.51 -7.26 4.60
C GLU A 81 -20.38 -8.71 5.06
N ILE A 82 -19.14 -9.21 5.22
CA ILE A 82 -18.87 -10.56 5.75
C ILE A 82 -19.34 -10.66 7.21
N GLU A 83 -19.03 -9.67 8.05
CA GLU A 83 -19.48 -9.62 9.45
C GLU A 83 -21.02 -9.52 9.55
N ALA A 84 -21.65 -8.71 8.71
CA ALA A 84 -23.11 -8.62 8.64
C ALA A 84 -23.75 -9.95 8.21
N LEU A 85 -23.12 -10.68 7.30
CA LEU A 85 -23.58 -12.02 6.89
C LEU A 85 -23.39 -13.04 8.01
N GLN A 86 -22.25 -13.03 8.73
CA GLN A 86 -22.06 -13.91 9.90
C GLN A 86 -23.13 -13.67 10.96
N LYS A 87 -23.43 -12.41 11.28
CA LYS A 87 -24.46 -12.08 12.27
C LYS A 87 -25.85 -12.57 11.86
N LYS A 88 -26.20 -12.41 10.57
CA LYS A 88 -27.46 -12.96 10.04
C LYS A 88 -27.51 -14.49 10.10
N ILE A 89 -26.38 -15.16 9.89
CA ILE A 89 -26.29 -16.62 10.01
C ILE A 89 -26.50 -17.03 11.47
N GLU A 90 -25.84 -16.37 12.43
CA GLU A 90 -26.02 -16.64 13.86
C GLU A 90 -27.46 -16.39 14.33
N ASP A 91 -28.08 -15.29 13.88
CA ASP A 91 -29.49 -14.98 14.18
C ASP A 91 -30.41 -16.07 13.61
N LEU A 92 -30.18 -16.52 12.38
CA LEU A 92 -30.96 -17.60 11.75
C LEU A 92 -30.75 -18.95 12.44
N GLU A 93 -29.52 -19.28 12.84
CA GLU A 93 -29.21 -20.50 13.60
C GLU A 93 -29.92 -20.50 14.96
N THR A 94 -29.98 -19.35 15.62
CA THR A 94 -30.69 -19.18 16.89
C THR A 94 -32.19 -19.37 16.71
N LEU A 95 -32.78 -18.71 15.70
CA LEU A 95 -34.21 -18.85 15.39
C LEU A 95 -34.59 -20.28 14.97
N LEU A 96 -33.70 -20.99 14.26
CA LEU A 96 -33.91 -22.39 13.90
C LEU A 96 -33.83 -23.32 15.12
N LYS A 97 -32.97 -23.02 16.10
CA LYS A 97 -32.94 -23.75 17.37
C LYS A 97 -34.21 -23.53 18.18
N GLU A 98 -34.64 -22.27 18.33
CA GLU A 98 -35.87 -21.94 19.06
C GLU A 98 -37.10 -22.59 18.42
N LYS A 99 -37.22 -22.57 17.08
CA LYS A 99 -38.28 -23.30 16.38
C LYS A 99 -38.16 -24.82 16.48
N GLY A 100 -36.94 -25.35 16.52
CA GLY A 100 -36.71 -26.78 16.72
C GLY A 100 -37.13 -27.24 18.11
N GLU A 101 -37.05 -26.37 19.12
CA GLU A 101 -37.51 -26.63 20.48
C GLU A 101 -39.03 -26.54 20.61
N GLU A 102 -39.72 -25.63 19.92
CA GLU A 102 -41.19 -25.57 19.88
C GLU A 102 -41.84 -26.84 19.26
N VAL A 103 -41.25 -27.40 18.21
CA VAL A 103 -41.80 -28.62 17.56
C VAL A 103 -41.66 -29.86 18.45
N VAL A 104 -40.64 -29.91 19.31
CA VAL A 104 -40.41 -31.03 20.24
C VAL A 104 -41.32 -30.94 21.47
N GLU A 105 -41.81 -29.75 21.85
CA GLU A 105 -42.83 -29.60 22.89
C GLU A 105 -44.25 -29.89 22.38
N GLU A 106 -44.59 -29.52 21.14
CA GLU A 106 -45.90 -29.87 20.56
C GLU A 106 -46.06 -31.39 20.35
N GLU A 107 -45.03 -32.12 19.89
CA GLU A 107 -45.11 -33.59 19.74
C GLU A 107 -45.22 -34.33 21.09
N LYS A 108 -44.72 -33.77 22.20
CA LYS A 108 -44.86 -34.36 23.55
C LYS A 108 -46.18 -34.03 24.24
N ALA A 109 -46.92 -33.05 23.74
CA ALA A 109 -48.23 -32.68 24.27
C ALA A 109 -49.38 -33.48 23.61
N GLU A 110 -49.12 -34.12 22.45
CA GLU A 110 -50.08 -34.98 21.74
C GLU A 110 -49.91 -36.50 22.02
N GLU A 111 -48.88 -36.93 22.75
CA GLU A 111 -48.72 -38.32 23.26
C GLU A 111 -49.17 -38.47 24.73
#